data_AF-A0A377DPU0-F1
#
_entry.id   AF-A0A377DPU0-F1
#
_cell.length_a   1.000
_cell.length_b   1.000
_cell.length_c   1.000
_cell.angle_alpha   90.00
_cell.angle_beta   90.00
_cell.angle_gamma   90.00
#
_symmetry.space_group_name_H-M   'P 1'
#
loop_
_entity.id
_entity.type
_entity.pdbx_description
1 polymer ?
#
loop_
_entity_poly.entity_id
_entity_poly.type
_entity_poly.pdbx_seq_one_letter_code
_entity_poly.pdbx_strand_id
1 'polypeptide(L)'
;MKTHIDNIKPGQMLILTFPVGDDNFTFYEQNANVIAKLNDSARDSIINIYTYSRSLIQSFKGNNKLIEDYEKILIGMADNNKDKTMYKRLHDAKINVMVDYAQGIKNIDAELRDAVNKGFDIIDQEVKSLQMKLNKLAS
;
A
#
# COMPACT_ATOMS: atom_id res chain seq x y z
N MET A 1 -2.99 10.39 -6.71
CA MET A 1 -3.03 9.30 -5.69
C MET A 1 -3.12 9.86 -4.27
N LYS A 2 -2.07 10.52 -3.76
CA LYS A 2 -2.02 11.09 -2.40
C LYS A 2 -3.28 11.87 -2.01
N THR A 3 -3.72 12.82 -2.84
CA THR A 3 -4.93 13.62 -2.59
C THR A 3 -6.19 12.77 -2.39
N HIS A 4 -6.33 11.65 -3.11
CA HIS A 4 -7.49 10.78 -2.96
C HIS A 4 -7.46 10.04 -1.62
N ILE A 5 -6.29 9.59 -1.18
CA ILE A 5 -6.11 8.88 0.10
C ILE A 5 -6.29 9.84 1.28
N ASP A 6 -5.68 11.02 1.22
CA ASP A 6 -5.79 12.05 2.26
C ASP A 6 -7.25 12.47 2.47
N ASN A 7 -8.03 12.53 1.39
CA ASN A 7 -9.44 12.91 1.39
C ASN A 7 -10.42 11.78 1.77
N ILE A 8 -9.95 10.56 2.09
CA ILE A 8 -10.83 9.51 2.61
C ILE A 8 -11.40 9.98 3.96
N LYS A 9 -12.71 10.23 3.99
CA LYS A 9 -13.43 10.65 5.20
C LYS A 9 -13.91 9.42 5.99
N PRO A 10 -13.98 9.52 7.33
CA PRO A 10 -14.64 8.51 8.14
C PRO A 10 -16.06 8.21 7.62
N GLY A 11 -16.44 6.94 7.60
CA GLY A 11 -17.76 6.51 7.13
C GLY A 11 -17.95 6.50 5.61
N GLN A 12 -16.91 6.81 4.82
CA GLN A 12 -16.99 6.79 3.35
C GLN A 12 -16.17 5.64 2.76
N MET A 13 -16.77 4.94 1.79
CA MET A 13 -16.06 3.98 0.94
C MET A 13 -15.18 4.69 -0.08
N LEU A 14 -14.13 4.01 -0.53
CA LEU A 14 -13.23 4.48 -1.58
C LEU A 14 -13.61 3.87 -2.93
N ILE A 15 -14.51 4.54 -3.66
CA ILE A 15 -14.87 4.16 -5.03
C ILE A 15 -13.85 4.73 -6.02
N LEU A 16 -12.63 4.19 -5.98
CA LEU A 16 -11.55 4.54 -6.89
C LEU A 16 -10.77 3.28 -7.25
N THR A 17 -10.66 3.00 -8.54
CA THR A 17 -9.82 1.94 -9.06
C THR A 17 -8.39 2.46 -9.25
N PHE A 18 -7.43 1.74 -8.70
CA PHE A 18 -6.01 2.05 -8.81
C PHE A 18 -5.38 1.31 -9.99
N PRO A 19 -4.64 1.97 -10.89
CA PRO A 19 -3.90 1.30 -11.95
C PRO A 19 -2.61 0.69 -11.38
N VAL A 20 -2.70 -0.54 -10.86
CA VAL A 20 -1.60 -1.24 -10.21
C VAL A 20 -1.06 -2.33 -11.12
N GLY A 21 0.22 -2.27 -11.48
CA GLY A 21 0.91 -3.31 -12.25
C GLY A 21 1.29 -4.53 -11.40
N ASP A 22 1.93 -5.52 -12.03
CA ASP A 22 2.35 -6.75 -11.35
C ASP A 22 3.80 -6.71 -10.85
N ASP A 23 4.73 -6.14 -11.63
CA ASP A 23 6.16 -6.06 -11.29
C ASP A 23 6.53 -4.79 -10.50
N ASN A 24 6.11 -4.72 -9.24
CA ASN A 24 6.36 -3.53 -8.41
C ASN A 24 7.66 -3.58 -7.58
N PHE A 25 8.30 -4.75 -7.44
CA PHE A 25 9.40 -4.97 -6.48
C PHE A 25 10.67 -5.61 -7.05
N THR A 26 10.74 -5.80 -8.37
CA THR A 26 11.86 -6.46 -9.05
C THR A 26 13.21 -5.82 -8.72
N PHE A 27 13.28 -4.49 -8.59
CA PHE A 27 14.51 -3.80 -8.22
C PHE A 27 15.01 -4.17 -6.82
N TYR A 28 14.12 -4.26 -5.83
CA TYR A 28 14.49 -4.69 -4.48
C TYR A 28 15.02 -6.12 -4.49
N GLU A 29 14.30 -7.01 -5.17
CA GLU A 29 14.61 -8.43 -5.22
C GLU A 29 15.97 -8.69 -5.91
N GLN A 30 16.27 -7.96 -6.99
CA GLN A 30 17.55 -8.03 -7.70
C GLN A 30 18.73 -7.51 -6.88
N ASN A 31 18.50 -6.60 -5.93
CA ASN A 31 19.55 -5.96 -5.13
C ASN A 31 19.64 -6.48 -3.68
N ALA A 32 18.89 -7.53 -3.33
CA ALA A 32 18.84 -8.07 -1.97
C ALA A 32 20.23 -8.47 -1.43
N ASN A 33 21.11 -8.99 -2.30
CA ASN A 33 22.48 -9.36 -1.96
C ASN A 33 23.39 -8.16 -1.62
N VAL A 34 23.14 -6.99 -2.23
CA VAL A 34 23.85 -5.74 -1.93
C VAL A 34 23.31 -5.15 -0.63
N ILE A 35 21.98 -5.12 -0.48
CA ILE A 35 21.30 -4.63 0.73
C ILE A 35 21.73 -5.42 1.96
N ALA A 36 21.95 -6.74 1.84
CA ALA A 36 22.42 -7.59 2.93
C ALA A 36 23.82 -7.21 3.48
N LYS A 37 24.63 -6.46 2.71
CA LYS A 37 25.98 -6.02 3.11
C LYS A 37 25.99 -4.70 3.85
N LEU A 38 24.88 -3.98 3.89
CA LEU A 38 24.74 -2.72 4.62
C LEU A 38 24.74 -2.99 6.13
N ASN A 39 24.94 -1.92 6.91
CA ASN A 39 24.69 -1.98 8.34
C ASN A 39 23.22 -2.40 8.64
N ASP A 40 23.00 -2.96 9.84
CA ASP A 40 21.68 -3.51 10.20
C ASP A 40 20.57 -2.46 10.15
N SER A 41 20.82 -1.23 10.62
CA SER A 41 19.80 -0.18 10.66
C SER A 41 19.35 0.27 9.28
N ALA A 42 20.27 0.45 8.32
CA ALA A 42 19.94 0.80 6.94
C ALA A 42 19.27 -0.35 6.22
N ARG A 43 19.75 -1.58 6.42
CA ARG A 43 19.12 -2.78 5.88
C ARG A 43 17.66 -2.90 6.35
N ASP A 44 17.43 -2.81 7.66
CA ASP A 44 16.10 -2.93 8.25
C ASP A 44 15.17 -1.79 7.81
N SER A 45 15.71 -0.57 7.67
CA SER A 45 14.96 0.59 7.15
C SER A 45 14.50 0.36 5.71
N ILE A 46 15.39 -0.14 4.84
CA ILE A 46 15.06 -0.47 3.46
C ILE A 46 13.98 -1.55 3.43
N ILE A 47 14.14 -2.64 4.18
CA ILE A 47 13.17 -3.74 4.27
C ILE A 47 11.80 -3.21 4.72
N ASN A 48 11.75 -2.34 5.73
CA ASN A 48 10.51 -1.77 6.23
C ASN A 48 9.79 -0.92 5.18
N ILE A 49 10.50 -0.03 4.48
CA ILE A 49 9.92 0.77 3.39
C ILE A 49 9.29 -0.14 2.34
N TYR A 50 10.01 -1.18 1.92
CA TYR A 50 9.51 -2.13 0.92
C TYR A 50 8.30 -2.94 1.42
N THR A 51 8.31 -3.35 2.69
CA THR A 51 7.22 -4.09 3.31
C THR A 51 5.93 -3.25 3.32
N TYR A 52 5.99 -2.01 3.80
CA TYR A 52 4.83 -1.12 3.79
C TYR A 52 4.38 -0.74 2.38
N SER A 53 5.32 -0.52 1.46
CA SER A 53 5.00 -0.25 0.05
C SER A 53 4.23 -1.42 -0.56
N ARG A 54 4.66 -2.66 -0.27
CA ARG A 54 4.00 -3.87 -0.75
C ARG A 54 2.61 -4.01 -0.14
N SER A 55 2.47 -3.80 1.16
CA SER A 55 1.17 -3.78 1.82
C SER A 55 0.21 -2.77 1.20
N LEU A 56 0.65 -1.53 0.94
CA LEU A 56 -0.18 -0.49 0.33
C LEU A 56 -0.64 -0.87 -1.09
N ILE A 57 0.27 -1.39 -1.91
CA ILE A 57 -0.03 -1.89 -3.26
C ILE A 57 -1.06 -3.02 -3.21
N GLN A 58 -0.91 -3.96 -2.28
CA GLN A 58 -1.89 -5.04 -2.10
C GLN A 58 -3.24 -4.51 -1.63
N SER A 59 -3.26 -3.50 -0.76
CA SER A 59 -4.50 -2.83 -0.37
C SER A 59 -5.18 -2.15 -1.55
N PHE A 60 -4.45 -1.53 -2.47
CA PHE A 60 -5.04 -1.00 -3.70
C PHE A 60 -5.65 -2.10 -4.59
N LYS A 61 -4.95 -3.22 -4.78
CA LYS A 61 -5.51 -4.37 -5.52
C LYS A 61 -6.76 -4.92 -4.84
N GLY A 62 -6.75 -5.03 -3.51
CA GLY A 62 -7.92 -5.44 -2.73
C GLY A 62 -9.10 -4.47 -2.86
N ASN A 63 -8.84 -3.14 -2.89
CA ASN A 63 -9.88 -2.14 -3.10
C ASN A 63 -10.53 -2.29 -4.47
N ASN A 64 -9.72 -2.46 -5.53
CA ASN A 64 -10.22 -2.70 -6.88
C ASN A 64 -11.16 -3.91 -6.90
N LYS A 65 -10.76 -4.99 -6.21
CA LYS A 65 -11.58 -6.19 -6.13
C LYS A 65 -12.90 -5.97 -5.40
N LEU A 66 -12.89 -5.21 -4.32
CA LEU A 66 -14.10 -4.84 -3.59
C LEU A 66 -15.06 -4.01 -4.44
N ILE A 67 -14.54 -3.09 -5.26
CA ILE A 67 -15.33 -2.30 -6.21
C ILE A 67 -15.98 -3.21 -7.27
N GLU A 68 -15.22 -4.11 -7.90
CA GLU A 68 -15.78 -5.06 -8.87
C GLU A 68 -16.93 -5.90 -8.27
N ASP A 69 -16.76 -6.36 -7.05
CA ASP A 69 -17.77 -7.17 -6.38
C ASP A 69 -18.99 -6.33 -5.97
N TYR A 70 -18.78 -5.06 -5.63
CA TYR A 70 -19.86 -4.10 -5.38
C TYR A 70 -20.66 -3.81 -6.66
N GLU A 71 -20.00 -3.61 -7.79
CA GLU A 71 -20.65 -3.43 -9.10
C GLU A 71 -21.52 -4.63 -9.48
N LYS A 72 -21.04 -5.87 -9.23
CA LYS A 72 -21.83 -7.08 -9.45
C LYS A 72 -23.09 -7.14 -8.58
N ILE A 73 -23.01 -6.66 -7.33
CA ILE A 73 -24.17 -6.54 -6.45
C ILE A 73 -25.18 -5.55 -7.03
N LEU A 74 -24.72 -4.38 -7.48
CA LEU A 74 -25.60 -3.37 -8.09
C LEU A 74 -26.29 -3.89 -9.35
N ILE A 75 -25.57 -4.59 -10.24
CA ILE A 75 -26.15 -5.23 -11.41
C ILE A 75 -27.23 -6.25 -10.99
N GLY A 76 -26.96 -7.06 -9.97
CA GLY A 76 -27.93 -8.03 -9.46
C GLY A 76 -29.16 -7.41 -8.81
N MET A 77 -29.03 -6.22 -8.20
CA MET A 77 -30.17 -5.45 -7.69
C MET A 77 -31.05 -4.87 -8.80
N ALA A 78 -30.44 -4.47 -9.92
CA ALA A 78 -31.16 -3.96 -11.08
C ALA A 78 -31.91 -5.06 -11.85
N ASP A 79 -31.49 -6.31 -11.72
CA ASP A 79 -32.14 -7.46 -12.32
C ASP A 79 -33.44 -7.84 -11.57
N ASN A 80 -34.58 -7.59 -12.22
CA ASN A 80 -35.91 -7.85 -11.64
C ASN A 80 -36.24 -9.33 -11.41
N ASN A 81 -35.45 -10.25 -11.96
CA ASN A 81 -35.66 -11.70 -11.78
C ASN A 81 -34.97 -12.26 -10.53
N LYS A 82 -34.29 -11.42 -9.74
CA LYS A 82 -33.51 -11.85 -8.57
C LYS A 82 -34.16 -11.46 -7.24
N ASP A 83 -33.73 -12.14 -6.17
CA ASP A 83 -34.17 -11.84 -4.81
C ASP A 83 -33.65 -10.47 -4.33
N LYS A 84 -34.52 -9.46 -4.42
CA LYS A 84 -34.23 -8.08 -4.01
C LYS A 84 -33.84 -7.96 -2.53
N THR A 85 -34.39 -8.81 -1.67
CA THR A 85 -34.09 -8.80 -0.22
C THR A 85 -32.67 -9.28 0.04
N MET A 86 -32.29 -10.39 -0.61
CA MET A 86 -30.92 -10.92 -0.53
C MET A 86 -29.89 -9.89 -1.00
N TYR A 87 -30.11 -9.27 -2.16
CA TYR A 87 -29.17 -8.31 -2.73
C TYR A 87 -29.06 -7.03 -1.91
N LYS A 88 -30.16 -6.54 -1.31
CA LYS A 88 -30.10 -5.41 -0.37
C LYS A 88 -29.21 -5.73 0.83
N ARG A 89 -29.34 -6.93 1.43
CA ARG A 89 -28.47 -7.36 2.54
C ARG A 89 -27.00 -7.44 2.13
N LEU A 90 -26.71 -7.96 0.92
CA LEU A 90 -25.35 -8.02 0.40
C LEU A 90 -24.76 -6.63 0.17
N HIS A 91 -25.55 -5.71 -0.37
CA HIS A 91 -25.17 -4.31 -0.57
C HIS A 91 -24.79 -3.64 0.75
N ASP A 92 -25.65 -3.72 1.76
CA ASP A 92 -25.43 -3.05 3.04
C ASP A 92 -24.20 -3.63 3.76
N ALA A 93 -24.02 -4.95 3.72
CA ALA A 93 -22.83 -5.60 4.26
C ALA A 93 -21.55 -5.20 3.50
N LYS A 94 -21.62 -5.09 2.16
CA LYS A 94 -20.47 -4.70 1.33
C LYS A 94 -20.04 -3.26 1.60
N ILE A 95 -20.99 -2.33 1.78
CA ILE A 95 -20.67 -0.94 2.15
C ILE A 95 -19.86 -0.90 3.43
N ASN A 96 -20.28 -1.61 4.49
CA ASN A 96 -19.55 -1.62 5.76
C ASN A 96 -18.10 -2.09 5.57
N VAL A 97 -17.91 -3.19 4.83
CA VAL A 97 -16.55 -3.69 4.51
C VAL A 97 -15.73 -2.66 3.74
N MET A 98 -16.32 -2.00 2.74
CA MET A 98 -15.60 -1.02 1.92
C MET A 98 -15.26 0.28 2.68
N VAL A 99 -16.10 0.69 3.63
CA VAL A 99 -15.84 1.82 4.53
C VAL A 99 -14.65 1.52 5.43
N ASP A 100 -14.64 0.35 6.09
CA ASP A 100 -13.54 -0.05 6.97
C ASP A 100 -12.23 -0.22 6.17
N TYR A 101 -12.33 -0.82 4.98
CA TYR A 101 -11.18 -1.03 4.11
C TYR A 101 -10.55 0.29 3.63
N ALA A 102 -11.38 1.29 3.32
CA ALA A 102 -10.90 2.62 2.95
C ALA A 102 -10.07 3.28 4.09
N GLN A 103 -10.46 3.10 5.35
CA GLN A 103 -9.67 3.57 6.49
C GLN A 103 -8.37 2.77 6.65
N GLY A 104 -8.40 1.46 6.40
CA GLY A 104 -7.19 0.63 6.38
C GLY A 104 -6.15 1.12 5.37
N ILE A 105 -6.58 1.50 4.16
CA ILE A 105 -5.69 2.08 3.13
C ILE A 105 -5.05 3.37 3.63
N LYS A 106 -5.82 4.25 4.27
CA LYS A 106 -5.31 5.52 4.82
C LYS A 106 -4.27 5.29 5.91
N ASN A 107 -4.48 4.30 6.77
CA ASN A 107 -3.54 3.94 7.83
C ASN A 107 -2.23 3.40 7.27
N ILE A 108 -2.29 2.44 6.33
CA ILE A 108 -1.08 1.86 5.72
C ILE A 108 -0.30 2.92 4.93
N ASP A 109 -0.98 3.84 4.25
CA ASP A 109 -0.32 4.95 3.56
C ASP A 109 0.34 5.94 4.55
N ALA A 110 -0.23 6.15 5.73
CA ALA A 110 0.41 6.93 6.78
C ALA A 110 1.65 6.22 7.36
N GLU A 111 1.57 4.92 7.62
CA GLU A 111 2.69 4.09 8.09
C GLU A 111 3.83 4.05 7.06
N LEU A 112 3.49 3.91 5.78
CA LEU A 112 4.49 3.98 4.70
C LEU A 112 5.19 5.34 4.68
N ARG A 113 4.45 6.44 4.78
CA ARG A 113 5.02 7.79 4.79
C ARG A 113 5.98 7.98 5.97
N ASP A 114 5.62 7.48 7.15
CA ASP A 114 6.49 7.51 8.33
C ASP A 114 7.76 6.67 8.12
N ALA A 115 7.62 5.44 7.60
CA ALA A 115 8.73 4.55 7.30
C ALA A 115 9.69 5.15 6.26
N VAL A 116 9.16 5.80 5.22
CA VAL A 116 9.94 6.51 4.20
C VAL A 116 10.73 7.66 4.81
N ASN A 117 10.08 8.52 5.58
CA ASN A 117 10.73 9.68 6.19
C ASN A 117 11.88 9.26 7.10
N LYS A 118 11.63 8.32 8.02
CA LYS A 118 12.65 7.82 8.96
C LYS A 118 13.75 7.02 8.25
N GLY A 119 13.37 6.19 7.28
CA GLY A 119 14.31 5.31 6.59
C GLY A 119 15.30 6.07 5.72
N PHE A 120 14.90 7.17 5.09
CA PHE A 120 15.83 8.00 4.31
C PHE A 120 16.91 8.65 5.18
N ASP A 121 16.56 9.13 6.37
CA ASP A 121 17.56 9.68 7.31
C ASP A 121 18.62 8.64 7.69
N ILE A 122 18.20 7.39 7.91
CA ILE A 122 19.10 6.28 8.26
C ILE A 122 19.97 5.88 7.06
N ILE A 123 19.40 5.83 5.86
CA ILE A 123 20.14 5.54 4.62
C ILE A 123 21.19 6.63 4.36
N ASP A 124 20.87 7.90 4.55
CA ASP A 124 21.81 9.01 4.38
C ASP A 124 22.99 8.92 5.35
N GLN A 125 22.76 8.48 6.59
CA GLN A 125 23.83 8.22 7.56
C GLN A 125 24.74 7.09 7.11
N GLU A 126 24.19 6.00 6.57
CA GLU A 126 24.99 4.89 6.05
C GLU A 126 25.81 5.31 4.83
N VAL A 127 25.24 6.09 3.91
CA VAL A 127 25.96 6.64 2.75
C VAL A 127 27.17 7.48 3.22
N LYS A 128 26.99 8.36 4.20
CA LYS A 128 28.08 9.16 4.78
C LYS A 128 29.15 8.27 5.41
N SER A 129 28.75 7.25 6.18
CA SER A 129 29.66 6.28 6.80
C SER A 129 30.51 5.54 5.76
N LEU A 130 29.89 5.03 4.70
CA LEU A 130 30.56 4.35 3.60
C LEU A 130 31.52 5.28 2.84
N GLN A 131 31.11 6.52 2.57
CA GLN A 131 31.98 7.52 1.93
C GLN A 131 33.22 7.83 2.78
N MET A 132 33.07 7.97 4.09
CA MET A 132 34.22 8.18 4.99
C MET A 132 35.17 6.99 5.00
N LYS A 133 34.65 5.76 5.01
CA LYS A 133 35.47 4.54 4.91
C LYS A 133 36.24 4.49 3.59
N LEU A 134 35.57 4.82 2.48
CA LEU A 134 36.19 4.85 1.16
C LEU A 134 37.31 5.88 1.07
N ASN A 135 37.08 7.11 1.56
CA ASN A 135 38.08 8.17 1.55
C ASN A 135 39.33 7.77 2.36
N LYS A 136 39.16 7.10 3.50
CA LYS A 136 40.28 6.60 4.32
C LYS A 136 41.10 5.52 3.62
N LEU A 137 40.49 4.72 2.75
CA LEU A 137 41.18 3.68 1.97
C LEU A 137 41.93 4.24 0.76
N ALA A 138 41.52 5.42 0.29
CA ALA A 138 42.15 6.15 -0.82
C ALA A 138 43.24 7.14 -0.37
N SER A 139 43.44 7.29 0.95
CA SER A 139 44.47 8.12 1.59
C SER A 139 45.66 7.26 1.99
#